data_AF-A0A9C9FZG6-F1
#
_entry.id   AF-A0A9C9FZG6-F1
#
_cell.length_a   1.000
_cell.length_b   1.000
_cell.length_c   1.000
_cell.angle_alpha   90.00
_cell.angle_beta   90.00
_cell.angle_gamma   90.00
#
_symmetry.space_group_name_H-M   'P 1'
#
loop_
_entity.id
_entity.type
_entity.pdbx_description
1 polymer ?
#
loop_
_entity_poly.entity_id
_entity_poly.type
_entity_poly.pdbx_seq_one_letter_code
_entity_poly.pdbx_strand_id
1 'polypeptide(L)'
;MLKAGLFIAGLTVLILLVNYLAAYRADNDLILRLCQNQAEVLANFREVLQSQQSKDPKGIKTSDIKKTRGDMIAAKLLFIVPRHSQETIDQYLLRVQQHIMGKCQQ
;
A
#
# COMPACT_ATOMS: atom_id res chain seq x y z
N MET A 1 20.11 -23.65 -32.10
CA MET A 1 18.89 -23.50 -31.28
C MET A 1 19.17 -23.36 -29.78
N LEU A 2 20.14 -24.10 -29.20
CA LEU A 2 20.48 -24.02 -27.76
C LEU A 2 20.89 -22.60 -27.27
N LYS A 3 21.65 -21.85 -28.07
CA LYS A 3 22.12 -20.49 -27.72
C LYS A 3 20.99 -19.46 -27.59
N ALA A 4 19.93 -19.59 -28.40
CA ALA A 4 18.78 -18.68 -28.35
C ALA A 4 17.91 -18.94 -27.11
N GLY A 5 17.73 -20.21 -26.73
CA GLY A 5 17.02 -20.58 -25.49
C GLY A 5 17.73 -20.08 -24.23
N LEU A 6 19.07 -20.16 -24.20
CA LEU A 6 19.86 -19.62 -23.09
C LEU A 6 19.74 -18.08 -22.97
N PHE A 7 19.70 -17.39 -24.11
CA PHE A 7 19.52 -15.93 -24.16
C PHE A 7 18.14 -15.52 -23.63
N ILE A 8 17.07 -16.20 -24.06
CA ILE A 8 15.70 -15.92 -23.63
C ILE A 8 15.56 -16.20 -22.13
N ALA A 9 16.07 -17.33 -21.65
CA ALA A 9 16.06 -17.67 -20.22
C ALA A 9 16.79 -16.61 -19.38
N GLY A 10 17.99 -16.20 -19.81
CA GLY A 10 18.75 -15.13 -19.14
C GLY A 10 17.98 -13.80 -19.09
N LEU A 11 17.29 -13.44 -20.18
CA LEU A 11 16.52 -12.21 -20.28
C LEU A 11 15.27 -12.26 -19.37
N THR A 12 14.59 -13.41 -19.29
CA THR A 12 13.47 -13.59 -18.35
C THR A 12 13.89 -13.51 -16.89
N VAL A 13 15.02 -14.13 -16.52
CA VAL A 13 15.55 -14.04 -15.15
C VAL A 13 15.92 -12.59 -14.81
N LEU A 14 16.54 -11.86 -15.75
CA LEU A 14 16.87 -10.46 -15.57
C LEU A 14 15.62 -9.60 -15.33
N ILE A 15 14.56 -9.79 -16.11
CA ILE A 15 13.29 -9.07 -15.93
C ILE A 15 12.67 -9.37 -14.56
N LEU A 16 12.68 -10.63 -14.13
CA LEU A 16 12.17 -11.01 -12.81
C LEU A 16 13.00 -10.38 -11.69
N LEU A 17 14.33 -10.37 -11.82
CA LEU A 17 15.22 -9.76 -10.83
C LEU A 17 14.97 -8.25 -10.69
N VAL A 18 14.84 -7.54 -11.82
CA VAL A 18 14.56 -6.10 -11.82
C VAL A 18 13.21 -5.80 -11.19
N ASN A 19 12.17 -6.59 -11.50
CA ASN A 19 10.85 -6.44 -10.88
C ASN A 19 10.91 -6.70 -9.37
N TYR A 20 11.63 -7.73 -8.93
CA TYR A 20 11.82 -8.03 -7.51
C TYR A 20 12.52 -6.89 -6.77
N LEU A 21 13.61 -6.36 -7.33
CA LEU A 21 14.35 -5.22 -6.78
C LEU A 21 13.51 -3.94 -6.73
N ALA A 22 12.69 -3.69 -7.76
CA ALA A 22 11.78 -2.56 -7.81
C ALA A 22 10.69 -2.67 -6.73
N ALA A 23 10.09 -3.84 -6.57
CA ALA A 23 9.10 -4.11 -5.53
C ALA A 23 9.70 -3.93 -4.13
N TYR A 24 10.89 -4.51 -3.89
CA TYR A 24 11.60 -4.38 -2.61
C TYR A 24 11.90 -2.92 -2.26
N ARG A 25 12.37 -2.11 -3.21
CA ARG A 25 12.60 -0.68 -2.99
C ARG A 25 11.31 0.10 -2.76
N ALA A 26 10.25 -0.20 -3.52
CA ALA A 26 8.96 0.46 -3.36
C ALA A 26 8.35 0.19 -1.99
N ASP A 27 8.54 -1.01 -1.44
CA ASP A 27 8.05 -1.37 -0.12
C ASP A 27 8.90 -0.75 0.99
N ASN A 28 10.24 -0.71 0.85
CA ASN A 28 11.09 -0.01 1.82
C ASN A 28 10.86 1.51 1.85
N ASP A 29 10.68 2.17 0.70
CA ASP A 29 10.36 3.62 0.65
C ASP A 29 8.97 3.90 1.25
N LEU A 30 8.01 2.99 1.04
CA LEU A 30 6.70 3.09 1.66
C LEU A 30 6.79 2.95 3.20
N ILE A 31 7.50 1.94 3.68
CA ILE A 31 7.70 1.69 5.12
C ILE A 31 8.42 2.89 5.75
N LEU A 32 9.48 3.40 5.12
CA LEU A 32 10.21 4.57 5.62
C LEU A 32 9.28 5.77 5.80
N ARG A 33 8.41 6.04 4.82
CA ARG A 33 7.44 7.14 4.90
C ARG A 33 6.34 6.91 5.93
N LEU A 34 5.90 5.66 6.08
CA LEU A 34 4.97 5.25 7.13
C LEU A 34 5.57 5.50 8.53
N CYS A 35 6.88 5.27 8.70
CA CYS A 35 7.57 5.49 9.97
C CYS A 35 7.89 6.94 10.26
N GLN A 36 8.24 7.74 9.23
CA GLN A 36 8.54 9.15 9.39
C GLN A 36 7.30 9.98 9.76
N ASN A 37 6.16 9.70 9.12
CA ASN A 37 4.93 10.50 9.27
C ASN A 37 3.72 9.67 9.75
N GLN A 38 3.93 8.80 10.74
CA GLN A 38 2.92 7.82 11.18
C GLN A 38 1.55 8.45 11.53
N ALA A 39 1.55 9.58 12.26
CA ALA A 39 0.33 10.27 12.66
C ALA A 39 -0.45 10.82 11.46
N GLU A 40 0.25 11.41 10.49
CA GLU A 40 -0.34 11.97 9.27
C GLU A 40 -0.91 10.85 8.38
N VAL A 41 -0.18 9.75 8.22
CA VAL A 41 -0.65 8.62 7.41
C VAL A 41 -1.85 7.93 8.04
N LEU A 42 -1.90 7.78 9.37
CA LEU A 42 -3.06 7.23 10.06
C LEU A 42 -4.28 8.15 9.99
N ALA A 43 -4.09 9.47 10.06
CA ALA A 43 -5.16 10.44 9.87
C ALA A 43 -5.73 10.37 8.45
N ASN A 44 -4.86 10.42 7.43
CA ASN A 44 -5.27 10.27 6.01
C ASN A 44 -5.94 8.91 5.76
N PHE A 45 -5.46 7.84 6.39
CA PHE A 45 -6.06 6.52 6.26
C PHE A 45 -7.46 6.44 6.86
N ARG A 46 -7.71 7.13 7.98
CA ARG A 46 -9.04 7.26 8.56
C ARG A 46 -9.98 8.01 7.61
N GLU A 47 -9.52 9.08 6.98
CA GLU A 47 -10.29 9.83 5.99
C GLU A 47 -10.61 8.99 4.74
N VAL A 48 -9.64 8.20 4.24
CA VAL A 48 -9.86 7.25 3.14
C VAL A 48 -10.90 6.19 3.51
N LEU A 49 -10.87 5.66 4.74
CA LEU A 49 -11.87 4.69 5.20
C LEU A 49 -13.27 5.30 5.34
N GLN A 50 -13.37 6.52 5.86
CA GLN A 50 -14.65 7.23 6.03
C GLN A 50 -15.25 7.63 4.68
N SER A 51 -14.42 8.08 3.73
CA SER A 51 -14.87 8.39 2.36
C SER A 51 -15.32 7.16 1.60
N GLN A 52 -14.68 6.00 1.79
CA GLN A 52 -15.14 4.71 1.25
C GLN A 52 -16.45 4.24 1.87
N GLN A 53 -16.70 4.59 3.14
CA GLN A 53 -17.90 4.16 3.88
C GLN A 53 -19.11 5.07 3.62
N SER A 54 -18.87 6.33 3.23
CA SER A 54 -19.90 7.25 2.74
C SER A 54 -20.40 6.77 1.37
N LYS A 55 -21.28 5.77 1.39
CA LYS A 55 -22.16 5.40 0.28
C LYS A 55 -23.13 6.55 0.03
N ASP A 56 -22.67 7.60 -0.62
CA ASP A 56 -23.56 8.43 -1.41
C ASP A 56 -23.89 7.63 -2.68
N PRO A 57 -25.17 7.25 -2.93
CA PRO A 57 -25.56 6.53 -4.16
C PRO A 57 -25.32 7.35 -5.43
N LYS A 58 -24.99 8.64 -5.30
CA LYS A 58 -24.39 9.47 -6.35
C LYS A 58 -22.90 9.53 -6.09
N GLY A 59 -22.20 8.45 -6.47
CA GLY A 59 -20.80 8.19 -6.15
C GLY A 59 -19.94 9.44 -6.01
N ILE A 60 -19.27 9.56 -4.86
CA ILE A 60 -18.21 10.53 -4.65
C ILE A 60 -17.27 10.40 -5.85
N LYS A 61 -17.20 11.46 -6.65
CA LYS A 61 -16.22 11.53 -7.73
C LYS A 61 -14.87 11.36 -7.05
N THR A 62 -14.03 10.49 -7.59
CA THR A 62 -12.59 10.38 -7.28
C THR A 62 -11.81 11.71 -7.40
N SER A 63 -12.50 12.84 -7.65
CA SER A 63 -12.02 14.22 -7.58
C SER A 63 -11.94 14.79 -6.16
N ASP A 64 -12.67 14.24 -5.18
CA ASP A 64 -12.79 14.86 -3.85
C ASP A 64 -11.80 14.29 -2.83
N ILE A 65 -11.27 13.09 -3.10
CA ILE A 65 -10.01 12.64 -2.51
C ILE A 65 -8.96 13.55 -3.12
N LYS A 66 -8.41 14.48 -2.32
CA LYS A 66 -7.22 15.20 -2.72
C LYS A 66 -6.21 14.13 -3.11
N LYS A 67 -5.84 14.00 -4.39
CA LYS A 67 -4.82 13.03 -4.85
C LYS A 67 -3.42 13.43 -4.36
N THR A 68 -3.30 13.74 -3.09
CA THR A 68 -2.06 13.99 -2.40
C THR A 68 -1.32 12.66 -2.29
N ARG A 69 -0.01 12.77 -2.17
CA ARG A 69 0.87 11.62 -2.00
C ARG A 69 0.52 10.83 -0.73
N GLY A 70 0.04 11.51 0.31
CA GLY A 70 -0.40 10.92 1.58
C GLY A 70 -1.60 9.99 1.42
N ASP A 71 -2.60 10.39 0.64
CA ASP A 71 -3.82 9.59 0.42
C ASP A 71 -3.52 8.33 -0.40
N MET A 72 -2.60 8.40 -1.36
CA MET A 72 -2.15 7.22 -2.11
C MET A 72 -1.38 6.23 -1.23
N ILE A 73 -0.53 6.74 -0.33
CA ILE A 73 0.21 5.90 0.63
C ILE A 73 -0.78 5.23 1.59
N ALA A 74 -1.76 5.99 2.09
CA ALA A 74 -2.82 5.49 2.96
C ALA A 74 -3.69 4.45 2.23
N ALA A 75 -4.11 4.70 0.99
CA ALA A 75 -4.87 3.74 0.21
C ALA A 75 -4.08 2.44 -0.06
N LYS A 76 -2.76 2.51 -0.24
CA LYS A 76 -1.92 1.32 -0.40
C LYS A 76 -1.95 0.41 0.84
N LEU A 77 -2.20 0.95 2.04
CA LEU A 77 -2.34 0.15 3.26
C LEU A 77 -3.52 -0.82 3.21
N LEU A 78 -4.59 -0.52 2.44
CA LEU A 78 -5.73 -1.43 2.25
C LEU A 78 -5.31 -2.76 1.59
N PHE A 79 -4.26 -2.74 0.77
CA PHE A 79 -3.74 -3.92 0.09
C PHE A 79 -2.70 -4.67 0.93
N ILE A 80 -1.98 -3.95 1.79
CA ILE A 80 -0.92 -4.54 2.64
C ILE A 80 -1.52 -5.23 3.85
N VAL A 81 -2.53 -4.61 4.48
CA VAL A 81 -3.24 -5.16 5.64
C VAL A 81 -4.72 -5.24 5.27
N PRO A 82 -5.19 -6.29 4.59
CA PRO A 82 -6.58 -6.37 4.17
C PRO A 82 -7.53 -6.44 5.37
N ARG A 83 -8.64 -5.69 5.31
CA ARG A 83 -9.68 -5.69 6.35
C ARG A 83 -10.47 -7.01 6.33
N HIS A 84 -10.81 -7.53 7.51
CA HIS A 84 -11.76 -8.65 7.60
C HIS A 84 -13.20 -8.16 7.57
N SER A 85 -14.09 -8.96 6.98
CA SER A 85 -15.50 -8.61 6.79
C SER A 85 -16.27 -8.37 8.10
N GLN A 86 -15.84 -8.99 9.20
CA GLN A 86 -16.47 -8.88 10.53
C GLN A 86 -15.83 -7.82 11.43
N GLU A 87 -14.76 -7.18 10.98
CA GLU A 87 -13.96 -6.27 11.79
C GLU A 87 -14.55 -4.85 11.75
N THR A 88 -14.63 -4.19 12.91
CA THR A 88 -15.04 -2.78 12.97
C THR A 88 -13.92 -1.87 12.46
N ILE A 89 -14.24 -0.62 12.11
CA ILE A 89 -13.22 0.32 11.60
C ILE A 89 -12.17 0.61 12.67
N ASP A 90 -12.57 0.77 13.93
CA ASP A 90 -11.60 1.05 15.00
C ASP A 90 -10.69 -0.15 15.28
N GLN A 91 -11.22 -1.39 15.22
CA GLN A 91 -10.41 -2.61 15.29
C GLN A 91 -9.40 -2.68 14.14
N TYR A 92 -9.86 -2.35 12.93
CA TYR A 92 -9.02 -2.34 11.74
C TYR A 92 -7.91 -1.29 11.82
N LEU A 93 -8.24 -0.07 12.24
CA LEU A 93 -7.28 1.02 12.45
C LEU A 93 -6.22 0.63 13.50
N LEU A 94 -6.65 0.02 14.60
CA LEU A 94 -5.74 -0.40 15.67
C LEU A 94 -4.75 -1.47 15.19
N ARG A 95 -5.22 -2.44 14.41
CA ARG A 95 -4.36 -3.48 13.82
C ARG A 95 -3.40 -2.91 12.76
N VAL A 96 -3.88 -2.00 11.92
CA VAL A 96 -3.03 -1.30 10.94
C VAL A 96 -1.96 -0.49 11.67
N GLN A 97 -2.32 0.23 12.73
CA GLN A 97 -1.37 0.95 13.57
C GLN A 97 -0.32 0.00 14.17
N GLN A 98 -0.72 -1.14 14.74
CA GLN A 98 0.20 -2.15 15.27
C GLN A 98 1.13 -2.71 14.20
N HIS A 99 0.60 -2.95 12.99
CA HIS A 99 1.41 -3.41 11.86
C HIS A 99 2.48 -2.39 11.47
N ILE A 100 2.11 -1.11 11.38
CA ILE A 100 3.05 -0.02 11.08
C ILE A 100 4.12 0.07 12.18
N MET A 101 3.71 0.07 13.46
CA MET A 101 4.66 0.11 14.58
C MET A 101 5.64 -1.06 14.56
N GLY A 102 5.17 -2.27 14.27
CA GLY A 102 6.02 -3.46 14.17
C GLY A 102 7.02 -3.37 13.01
N LYS A 103 6.65 -2.71 11.90
CA LYS A 103 7.56 -2.48 10.76
C LYS A 103 8.57 -1.36 11.00
N CYS A 104 8.27 -0.39 11.86
CA CYS A 104 9.16 0.71 12.19
C CYS A 104 10.18 0.39 13.28
N GLN A 105 9.99 -0.69 14.02
CA GLN A 105 10.90 -1.17 15.07
C GLN A 105 11.90 -2.23 14.60
N GLN A 106 11.73 -2.76 13.39
CA GLN A 106 12.67 -3.70 12.73
C GLN A 106 13.73 -2.96 11.94
#